data_AF-A0A290WYX2-F1
#
_entry.id   AF-A0A290WYX2-F1
#
_cell.length_a   1.000
_cell.length_b   1.000
_cell.length_c   1.000
_cell.angle_alpha   90.00
_cell.angle_beta   90.00
_cell.angle_gamma   90.00
#
_symmetry.space_group_name_H-M   'P 1'
#
loop_
_entity.id
_entity.type
_entity.pdbx_description
1 polymer ?
#
loop_
_entity_poly.entity_id
_entity_poly.type
_entity_poly.pdbx_seq_one_letter_code
_entity_poly.pdbx_strand_id
1 'polypeptide(L)'
;MDAPDGAFLKTAIGKKMTFMFLHCPECSRMFQFNPVAWTAQACEAVAPKAARGAKKSARQLEKLLARENVALPQAYLDHLRNGKSRPDVAIFRDEDPFTLYSLDELCKDVDVDGTRYPAVRQLAGFAQALAQAAGAGSKQAAPFSPAELAACLAIGEENTRILFIDSRDNDALWIYHLDGGDVEKTRFTLTSLIGPGVS
;
A
#
# COMPACT_ATOMS: atom_id res chain seq x y z
N MET A 1 9.35 -26.37 17.95
CA MET A 1 8.79 -25.94 19.25
C MET A 1 9.96 -25.89 20.18
N ASP A 2 10.40 -24.69 20.50
CA ASP A 2 11.57 -24.50 21.33
C ASP A 2 11.21 -24.74 22.80
N ALA A 3 12.22 -24.94 23.64
CA ALA A 3 12.05 -25.18 25.06
C ALA A 3 11.14 -24.16 25.81
N PRO A 4 11.09 -22.85 25.44
CA PRO A 4 10.19 -21.89 26.06
C PRO A 4 8.70 -22.12 25.72
N ASP A 5 8.41 -22.49 24.46
CA ASP A 5 7.03 -22.70 23.99
C ASP A 5 6.36 -23.86 24.72
N GLY A 6 7.12 -24.93 24.96
CA GLY A 6 6.65 -26.10 25.69
C GLY A 6 6.29 -25.80 27.15
N ALA A 7 6.99 -24.85 27.79
CA ALA A 7 6.72 -24.46 29.17
C ALA A 7 5.47 -23.56 29.29
N PHE A 8 5.28 -22.64 28.34
CA PHE A 8 4.07 -21.83 28.27
C PHE A 8 2.83 -22.69 27.99
N LEU A 9 2.90 -23.61 27.02
CA LEU A 9 1.81 -24.52 26.68
C LEU A 9 1.38 -25.37 27.88
N LYS A 10 2.33 -25.97 28.61
CA LYS A 10 2.02 -26.76 29.81
C LYS A 10 1.33 -25.92 30.89
N THR A 11 1.76 -24.67 31.07
CA THR A 11 1.17 -23.76 32.05
C THR A 11 -0.24 -23.30 31.63
N ALA A 12 -0.44 -22.98 30.35
CA ALA A 12 -1.71 -22.54 29.81
C ALA A 12 -2.76 -23.67 29.84
N ILE A 13 -2.35 -24.89 29.50
CA ILE A 13 -3.19 -26.10 29.62
C ILE A 13 -3.56 -26.36 31.09
N GLY A 14 -2.58 -26.31 32.00
CA GLY A 14 -2.83 -26.50 33.44
C GLY A 14 -3.76 -25.47 34.06
N LYS A 15 -3.80 -24.24 33.51
CA LYS A 15 -4.66 -23.14 33.94
C LYS A 15 -5.95 -23.00 33.14
N LYS A 16 -6.27 -23.94 32.22
CA LYS A 16 -7.43 -23.90 31.32
C LYS A 16 -7.56 -22.57 30.56
N MET A 17 -6.44 -21.95 30.18
CA MET A 17 -6.45 -20.69 29.46
C MET A 17 -6.79 -20.91 27.99
N THR A 18 -7.64 -20.05 27.42
CA THR A 18 -7.77 -19.92 25.97
C THR A 18 -6.62 -19.05 25.47
N PHE A 19 -5.83 -19.57 24.54
CA PHE A 19 -4.72 -18.85 23.92
C PHE A 19 -4.79 -19.03 22.41
N MET A 20 -4.24 -18.06 21.67
CA MET A 20 -4.15 -18.10 20.22
C MET A 20 -2.69 -17.91 19.82
N PHE A 21 -2.21 -18.77 18.93
CA PHE A 21 -0.94 -18.61 18.25
C PHE A 21 -1.21 -18.18 16.82
N LEU A 22 -0.65 -17.05 16.42
CA LEU A 22 -0.59 -16.65 15.02
C LEU A 22 0.83 -16.94 14.52
N HIS A 23 0.93 -17.91 13.62
CA HIS A 23 2.17 -18.30 12.97
C HIS A 23 2.18 -17.76 11.55
N CYS A 24 3.15 -16.89 11.22
CA CYS A 24 3.36 -16.48 9.83
C CYS A 24 4.31 -17.49 9.16
N PRO A 25 3.86 -18.26 8.16
CA PRO A 25 4.69 -19.27 7.51
C PRO A 25 5.86 -18.68 6.70
N GLU A 26 5.80 -17.39 6.33
CA GLU A 26 6.86 -16.75 5.53
C GLU A 26 8.00 -16.17 6.36
N CYS A 27 7.72 -15.68 7.56
CA CYS A 27 8.74 -15.01 8.39
C CYS A 27 8.99 -15.69 9.73
N SER A 28 8.39 -16.87 9.96
CA SER A 28 8.50 -17.69 11.17
C SER A 28 8.04 -17.00 12.47
N ARG A 29 7.51 -15.77 12.39
CA ARG A 29 7.07 -15.01 13.55
C ARG A 29 5.92 -15.70 14.28
N MET A 30 6.06 -15.75 15.59
CA MET A 30 5.03 -16.19 16.51
C MET A 30 4.56 -15.03 17.39
N PHE A 31 3.26 -14.75 17.33
CA PHE A 31 2.62 -13.79 18.22
C PHE A 31 1.91 -14.54 19.34
N GLN A 32 2.26 -14.20 20.58
CA GLN A 32 1.56 -14.70 21.75
C GLN A 32 0.68 -13.59 22.32
N PHE A 33 -0.62 -13.83 22.35
CA PHE A 33 -1.58 -12.94 22.97
C PHE A 33 -2.13 -13.56 24.25
N ASN A 34 -2.01 -12.85 25.38
CA ASN A 34 -2.64 -13.24 26.63
C ASN A 34 -3.96 -12.46 26.80
N PRO A 35 -5.13 -13.09 26.57
CA PRO A 35 -6.41 -12.40 26.66
C PRO A 35 -6.82 -12.04 28.10
N VAL A 36 -6.20 -12.65 29.12
CA VAL A 36 -6.51 -12.37 30.54
C VAL A 36 -5.78 -11.14 31.04
N ALA A 37 -4.52 -10.95 30.61
CA ALA A 37 -3.72 -9.78 30.95
C ALA A 37 -3.86 -8.63 29.93
N TRP A 38 -4.47 -8.90 28.78
CA TRP A 38 -4.55 -8.00 27.63
C TRP A 38 -3.19 -7.51 27.14
N THR A 39 -2.22 -8.42 27.12
CA THR A 39 -0.83 -8.12 26.69
C THR A 39 -0.44 -9.02 25.54
N ALA A 40 0.12 -8.43 24.49
CA ALA A 40 0.77 -9.15 23.40
C ALA A 40 2.28 -9.15 23.61
N GLN A 41 2.91 -10.30 23.39
CA GLN A 41 4.37 -10.42 23.37
C GLN A 41 4.77 -11.06 22.05
N ALA A 42 5.64 -10.38 21.32
CA ALA A 42 6.30 -10.95 20.15
C ALA A 42 7.42 -11.87 20.63
N CYS A 43 7.36 -13.15 20.27
CA CYS A 43 8.42 -14.10 20.53
C CYS A 43 9.17 -14.35 19.23
N GLU A 44 10.20 -13.53 18.98
CA GLU A 44 11.44 -13.91 18.29
C GLU A 44 12.47 -12.77 18.39
N ALA A 45 13.69 -13.14 18.74
CA ALA A 45 14.85 -12.26 18.83
C ALA A 45 15.43 -12.05 17.44
N VAL A 46 15.55 -10.78 17.02
CA VAL A 46 16.16 -10.34 15.76
C VAL A 46 15.24 -10.54 14.55
N ALA A 47 14.65 -9.44 14.08
CA ALA A 47 14.08 -9.38 12.75
C ALA A 47 15.12 -9.88 11.74
N PRO A 48 14.83 -10.87 10.87
CA PRO A 48 15.71 -11.13 9.74
C PRO A 48 15.85 -9.80 9.01
N LYS A 49 17.09 -9.28 8.90
CA LYS A 49 17.35 -8.14 8.04
C LYS A 49 16.85 -8.55 6.67
N ALA A 50 15.72 -7.99 6.25
CA ALA A 50 15.20 -8.18 4.91
C ALA A 50 16.40 -8.02 3.98
N ALA A 51 16.71 -9.08 3.21
CA ALA A 51 17.81 -9.05 2.28
C ALA A 51 17.57 -7.83 1.40
N ARG A 52 18.33 -6.75 1.62
CA ARG A 52 18.20 -5.53 0.82
C ARG A 52 18.70 -5.95 -0.55
N GLY A 53 17.76 -6.35 -1.42
CA GLY A 53 18.03 -6.55 -2.84
C GLY A 53 18.80 -5.34 -3.35
N ALA A 54 19.73 -5.57 -4.27
CA ALA A 54 20.54 -4.50 -4.84
C ALA A 54 19.61 -3.37 -5.30
N LYS A 55 19.73 -2.18 -4.67
CA LYS A 55 18.90 -1.03 -5.02
C LYS A 55 19.13 -0.70 -6.50
N LYS A 56 18.06 -0.76 -7.30
CA LYS A 56 18.11 -0.34 -8.69
C LYS A 56 18.42 1.16 -8.73
N SER A 57 19.25 1.58 -9.69
CA SER A 57 19.48 3.00 -9.92
C SER A 57 18.21 3.68 -10.46
N ALA A 58 18.05 4.99 -10.24
CA ALA A 58 16.90 5.75 -10.74
C ALA A 58 16.68 5.56 -12.26
N ARG A 59 17.77 5.54 -13.05
CA ARG A 59 17.70 5.27 -14.50
C ARG A 59 17.15 3.88 -14.84
N GLN A 60 17.42 2.88 -14.02
CA GLN A 60 16.87 1.53 -14.22
C GLN A 60 15.38 1.49 -13.86
N LEU A 61 14.97 2.16 -12.78
CA LEU A 61 13.57 2.27 -12.38
C LEU A 61 12.74 3.03 -13.42
N GLU A 62 13.25 4.12 -13.96
CA GLU A 62 12.59 4.86 -15.05
C GLU A 62 12.42 4.02 -16.32
N LYS A 63 13.43 3.20 -16.67
CA LYS A 63 13.30 2.25 -17.79
C LYS A 63 12.22 1.19 -17.53
N LEU A 64 12.04 0.77 -16.28
CA LEU A 64 10.93 -0.13 -15.92
C LEU A 64 9.60 0.57 -16.10
N LEU A 65 9.43 1.79 -15.58
CA LEU A 65 8.20 2.58 -15.77
C LEU A 65 7.88 2.76 -17.26
N ALA A 66 8.87 3.10 -18.08
CA ALA A 66 8.70 3.24 -19.53
C ALA A 66 8.28 1.92 -20.21
N ARG A 67 8.83 0.78 -19.79
CA ARG A 67 8.45 -0.54 -20.31
C ARG A 67 7.00 -0.88 -19.99
N GLU A 68 6.52 -0.48 -18.81
CA GLU A 68 5.13 -0.65 -18.37
C GLU A 68 4.19 0.47 -18.89
N ASN A 69 4.66 1.25 -19.87
CA ASN A 69 3.98 2.42 -20.46
C ASN A 69 3.50 3.46 -19.42
N VAL A 70 4.16 3.54 -18.26
CA VAL A 70 3.83 4.48 -17.19
C VAL A 70 4.51 5.82 -17.48
N ALA A 71 3.71 6.84 -17.74
CA ALA A 71 4.17 8.22 -17.89
C ALA A 71 3.83 9.02 -16.62
N LEU A 72 4.80 9.17 -15.72
CA LEU A 72 4.64 10.04 -14.55
C LEU A 72 4.72 11.52 -14.98
N PRO A 73 3.95 12.43 -14.35
CA PRO A 73 4.16 13.87 -14.53
C PRO A 73 5.61 14.26 -14.22
N GLN A 74 6.24 15.02 -15.11
CA GLN A 74 7.68 15.31 -15.03
C GLN A 74 8.07 15.97 -13.70
N ALA A 75 7.23 16.89 -13.21
CA ALA A 75 7.45 17.56 -11.93
C ALA A 75 7.49 16.58 -10.74
N TYR A 76 6.67 15.53 -10.78
CA TYR A 76 6.67 14.48 -9.77
C TYR A 76 7.88 13.56 -9.90
N LEU A 77 8.28 13.20 -11.12
CA LEU A 77 9.51 12.44 -11.33
C LEU A 77 10.75 13.18 -10.79
N ASP A 78 10.84 14.48 -11.03
CA ASP A 78 11.94 15.30 -10.51
C ASP A 78 11.89 15.42 -8.99
N HIS A 79 10.69 15.51 -8.39
CA HIS A 79 10.52 15.43 -6.95
C HIS A 79 11.05 14.11 -6.36
N LEU A 80 10.72 12.97 -6.99
CA LEU A 80 11.20 11.65 -6.57
C LEU A 80 12.73 11.51 -6.69
N ARG A 81 13.34 12.08 -7.74
CA ARG A 81 14.80 12.06 -7.95
C ARG A 81 15.56 12.86 -6.89
N ASN A 82 14.99 13.95 -6.43
CA ASN A 82 15.66 14.90 -5.54
C ASN A 82 15.78 14.40 -4.09
N GLY A 83 15.10 13.31 -3.71
CA GLY A 83 15.23 12.67 -2.39
C GLY A 83 14.76 13.52 -1.20
N LYS A 84 14.23 14.72 -1.46
CA LYS A 84 13.60 15.61 -0.47
C LYS A 84 12.10 15.33 -0.31
N SER A 85 11.64 14.19 -0.80
CA SER A 85 10.24 13.81 -0.70
C SER A 85 9.85 13.71 0.77
N ARG A 86 8.75 14.36 1.13
CA ARG A 86 8.09 14.08 2.40
C ARG A 86 7.37 12.76 2.20
N PRO A 87 7.77 11.70 2.94
CA PRO A 87 7.09 10.42 2.80
C PRO A 87 5.63 10.55 3.19
N ASP A 88 5.29 11.43 4.16
CA ASP A 88 3.94 11.48 4.71
C ASP A 88 3.19 12.75 4.29
N VAL A 89 1.95 12.56 3.85
CA VAL A 89 1.03 13.62 3.41
C VAL A 89 -0.29 13.50 4.17
N ALA A 90 -0.60 14.50 4.98
CA ALA A 90 -1.90 14.61 5.64
C ALA A 90 -2.96 15.13 4.66
N ILE A 91 -3.80 14.22 4.13
CA ILE A 91 -4.95 14.58 3.29
C ILE A 91 -6.12 15.03 4.16
N PHE A 92 -6.39 14.30 5.24
CA PHE A 92 -7.38 14.65 6.25
C PHE A 92 -6.67 15.08 7.55
N ARG A 93 -7.30 15.96 8.33
CA ARG A 93 -6.69 16.51 9.55
C ARG A 93 -6.74 15.55 10.73
N ASP A 94 -7.76 14.71 10.76
CA ASP A 94 -8.12 13.87 11.91
C ASP A 94 -7.83 12.38 11.63
N GLU A 95 -7.04 12.09 10.60
CA GLU A 95 -6.71 10.74 10.15
C GLU A 95 -5.20 10.59 9.92
N ASP A 96 -4.76 9.34 9.81
CA ASP A 96 -3.36 9.05 9.54
C ASP A 96 -2.93 9.59 8.16
N PRO A 97 -1.67 10.04 8.03
CA PRO A 97 -1.18 10.55 6.77
C PRO A 97 -0.94 9.43 5.75
N PHE A 98 -1.07 9.76 4.48
CA PHE A 98 -0.68 8.90 3.37
C PHE A 98 0.83 8.84 3.24
N THR A 99 1.38 7.63 3.14
CA THR A 99 2.78 7.41 2.78
C THR A 99 2.92 7.40 1.26
N LEU A 100 3.61 8.38 0.71
CA LEU A 100 3.99 8.46 -0.69
C LEU A 100 5.06 7.43 -1.05
N TYR A 101 4.86 6.77 -2.17
CA TYR A 101 5.81 5.82 -2.73
C TYR A 101 7.06 6.54 -3.22
N SER A 102 8.22 6.02 -2.83
CA SER A 102 9.48 6.29 -3.50
C SER A 102 9.50 5.72 -4.92
N LEU A 103 10.47 6.15 -5.72
CA LEU A 103 10.65 5.62 -7.09
C LEU A 103 10.84 4.09 -7.11
N ASP A 104 11.46 3.53 -6.08
CA ASP A 104 11.62 2.06 -5.94
C ASP A 104 10.26 1.39 -5.67
N GLU A 105 9.47 1.98 -4.77
CA GLU A 105 8.14 1.47 -4.40
C GLU A 105 7.14 1.53 -5.55
N LEU A 106 7.15 2.59 -6.36
CA LEU A 106 6.33 2.67 -7.57
C LEU A 106 6.56 1.50 -8.54
N CYS A 107 7.77 0.94 -8.53
CA CYS A 107 8.17 -0.20 -9.38
C CYS A 107 8.09 -1.56 -8.69
N LYS A 108 7.66 -1.65 -7.41
CA LYS A 108 7.46 -2.93 -6.74
C LYS A 108 6.19 -3.59 -7.26
N ASP A 109 6.23 -4.91 -7.39
CA ASP A 109 5.06 -5.69 -7.78
C ASP A 109 4.09 -5.78 -6.59
N VAL A 110 2.82 -5.52 -6.87
CA VAL A 110 1.66 -5.73 -6.00
C VAL A 110 0.77 -6.76 -6.67
N ASP A 111 0.24 -7.69 -5.88
CA ASP A 111 -0.72 -8.69 -6.35
C ASP A 111 -2.14 -8.14 -6.20
N VAL A 112 -2.88 -8.11 -7.31
CA VAL A 112 -4.30 -7.77 -7.34
C VAL A 112 -5.03 -8.92 -8.04
N ASP A 113 -5.82 -9.67 -7.27
CA ASP A 113 -6.55 -10.86 -7.72
C ASP A 113 -5.68 -11.87 -8.52
N GLY A 114 -4.47 -12.13 -8.03
CA GLY A 114 -3.53 -13.09 -8.62
C GLY A 114 -2.77 -12.58 -9.84
N THR A 115 -2.97 -11.31 -10.22
CA THR A 115 -2.21 -10.65 -11.29
C THR A 115 -1.25 -9.64 -10.67
N ARG A 116 0.01 -9.66 -11.11
CA ARG A 116 1.04 -8.74 -10.63
C ARG A 116 1.05 -7.45 -11.43
N TYR A 117 0.98 -6.33 -10.73
CA TYR A 117 1.12 -5.00 -11.28
C TYR A 117 2.23 -4.25 -10.55
N PRO A 118 3.01 -3.38 -11.23
CA PRO A 118 3.76 -2.36 -10.53
C PRO A 118 2.82 -1.55 -9.62
N ALA A 119 3.26 -1.15 -8.42
CA ALA A 119 2.42 -0.43 -7.45
C ALA A 119 1.74 0.81 -8.08
N VAL A 120 2.46 1.55 -8.93
CA VAL A 120 1.93 2.70 -9.67
C VAL A 120 0.73 2.37 -10.58
N ARG A 121 0.58 1.10 -10.98
CA ARG A 121 -0.46 0.56 -11.86
C ARG A 121 -1.50 -0.28 -11.13
N GLN A 122 -1.47 -0.40 -9.80
CA GLN A 122 -2.36 -1.30 -9.07
C GLN A 122 -3.86 -1.02 -9.31
N LEU A 123 -4.23 0.25 -9.60
CA LEU A 123 -5.60 0.62 -9.97
C LEU A 123 -6.10 -0.05 -11.27
N ALA A 124 -5.21 -0.45 -12.17
CA ALA A 124 -5.59 -1.24 -13.34
C ALA A 124 -6.10 -2.63 -12.95
N GLY A 125 -5.47 -3.26 -11.95
CA GLY A 125 -5.93 -4.52 -11.37
C GLY A 125 -7.30 -4.36 -10.71
N PHE A 126 -7.44 -3.35 -9.86
CA PHE A 126 -8.71 -3.11 -9.16
C PHE A 126 -9.85 -2.72 -10.11
N ALA A 127 -9.57 -1.93 -11.14
CA ALA A 127 -10.56 -1.61 -12.17
C ALA A 127 -11.01 -2.86 -12.96
N GLN A 128 -10.08 -3.78 -13.25
CA GLN A 128 -10.39 -5.05 -13.89
C GLN A 128 -11.25 -5.94 -12.98
N ALA A 129 -10.88 -6.06 -11.70
CA ALA A 129 -11.63 -6.80 -10.70
C ALA A 129 -13.07 -6.26 -10.56
N LEU A 130 -13.21 -4.94 -10.45
CA LEU A 130 -14.51 -4.26 -10.40
C LEU A 130 -15.34 -4.53 -11.66
N ALA A 131 -14.73 -4.47 -12.85
CA ALA A 131 -15.43 -4.73 -14.10
C ALA A 131 -15.94 -6.18 -14.19
N GLN A 132 -15.19 -7.15 -13.63
CA GLN A 132 -15.61 -8.54 -13.55
C GLN A 132 -16.74 -8.75 -12.53
N ALA A 133 -16.67 -8.09 -11.38
CA ALA A 133 -17.66 -8.20 -10.31
C ALA A 133 -18.99 -7.49 -10.62
N ALA A 134 -18.95 -6.35 -11.33
CA ALA A 134 -20.11 -5.50 -11.57
C ALA A 134 -21.16 -6.11 -12.53
N GLY A 135 -20.78 -7.10 -13.33
CA GLY A 135 -21.64 -7.64 -14.40
C GLY A 135 -22.12 -6.56 -15.39
N ALA A 136 -22.85 -6.95 -16.44
CA ALA A 136 -23.30 -6.02 -17.50
C ALA A 136 -24.38 -5.00 -17.06
N GLY A 137 -24.64 -4.81 -15.75
CA GLY A 137 -25.83 -4.13 -15.24
C GLY A 137 -25.61 -3.02 -14.20
N SER A 138 -24.38 -2.78 -13.73
CA SER A 138 -24.14 -1.71 -12.75
C SER A 138 -24.21 -0.33 -13.40
N LYS A 139 -25.28 0.42 -13.11
CA LYS A 139 -25.48 1.84 -13.47
C LYS A 139 -25.24 2.74 -12.25
N GLN A 140 -24.13 2.58 -11.55
CA GLN A 140 -23.69 3.66 -10.66
C GLN A 140 -22.94 4.68 -11.51
N ALA A 141 -23.32 5.95 -11.39
CA ALA A 141 -22.56 7.07 -11.91
C ALA A 141 -21.27 7.21 -11.10
N ALA A 142 -20.35 6.28 -11.28
CA ALA A 142 -19.03 6.37 -10.72
C ALA A 142 -18.30 7.52 -11.41
N PRO A 143 -17.57 8.37 -10.66
CA PRO A 143 -16.83 9.51 -11.24
C PRO A 143 -15.67 9.08 -12.17
N PHE A 144 -15.38 7.78 -12.23
CA PHE A 144 -14.46 7.15 -13.18
C PHE A 144 -15.11 5.90 -13.77
N SER A 145 -14.98 5.74 -15.08
CA SER A 145 -15.14 4.44 -15.74
C SER A 145 -13.96 3.51 -15.37
N PRO A 146 -14.12 2.18 -15.51
CA PRO A 146 -13.01 1.25 -15.28
C PRO A 146 -11.75 1.57 -16.10
N ALA A 147 -11.91 2.04 -17.34
CA ALA A 147 -10.79 2.43 -18.18
C ALA A 147 -10.07 3.69 -17.67
N GLU A 148 -10.82 4.69 -17.19
CA GLU A 148 -10.22 5.90 -16.60
C GLU A 148 -9.51 5.58 -15.28
N LEU A 149 -10.11 4.73 -14.43
CA LEU A 149 -9.49 4.29 -13.18
C LEU A 149 -8.20 3.50 -13.44
N ALA A 150 -8.20 2.60 -14.43
CA ALA A 150 -7.03 1.82 -14.82
C ALA A 150 -5.87 2.68 -15.37
N ALA A 151 -6.18 3.85 -15.94
CA ALA A 151 -5.20 4.80 -16.42
C ALA A 151 -4.60 5.68 -15.31
N CYS A 152 -5.25 5.78 -14.15
CA CYS A 152 -4.76 6.57 -13.01
C CYS A 152 -3.51 5.97 -12.38
N LEU A 153 -2.71 6.82 -11.73
CA LEU A 153 -1.40 6.47 -11.21
C LEU A 153 -1.42 6.48 -9.68
N ALA A 154 -1.24 5.33 -9.05
CA ALA A 154 -1.12 5.26 -7.60
C ALA A 154 0.24 5.84 -7.15
N ILE A 155 0.21 6.70 -6.14
CA ILE A 155 1.39 7.42 -5.65
C ILE A 155 1.64 7.27 -4.16
N GLY A 156 0.71 6.67 -3.42
CA GLY A 156 0.88 6.38 -2.01
C GLY A 156 -0.30 5.63 -1.44
N GLU A 157 -0.19 5.29 -0.17
CA GLU A 157 -1.21 4.53 0.55
C GLU A 157 -1.31 4.97 2.01
N GLU A 158 -2.49 4.76 2.57
CA GLU A 158 -2.76 4.76 4.00
C GLU A 158 -3.67 3.57 4.27
N ASN A 159 -3.26 2.64 5.13
CA ASN A 159 -4.01 1.41 5.40
C ASN A 159 -4.47 0.69 4.10
N THR A 160 -5.77 0.66 3.82
CA THR A 160 -6.38 0.06 2.62
C THR A 160 -6.79 1.09 1.57
N ARG A 161 -6.37 2.35 1.73
CA ARG A 161 -6.70 3.47 0.86
C ARG A 161 -5.52 3.82 -0.01
N ILE A 162 -5.78 4.04 -1.30
CA ILE A 162 -4.77 4.34 -2.30
C ILE A 162 -4.92 5.79 -2.74
N LEU A 163 -3.86 6.59 -2.56
CA LEU A 163 -3.78 7.94 -3.11
C LEU A 163 -3.29 7.86 -4.56
N PHE A 164 -3.99 8.52 -5.48
CA PHE A 164 -3.67 8.46 -6.91
C PHE A 164 -3.81 9.81 -7.62
N ILE A 165 -3.10 9.94 -8.73
CA ILE A 165 -3.19 11.05 -9.68
C ILE A 165 -4.25 10.72 -10.73
N ASP A 166 -5.19 11.64 -10.92
CA ASP A 166 -6.18 11.57 -11.99
C ASP A 166 -5.49 11.64 -13.36
N SER A 167 -5.70 10.63 -14.20
CA SER A 167 -5.06 10.55 -15.52
C SER A 167 -5.58 11.58 -16.53
N ARG A 168 -6.75 12.18 -16.28
CA ARG A 168 -7.41 13.13 -17.19
C ARG A 168 -6.75 14.50 -17.17
N ASP A 169 -6.27 14.93 -16.01
CA ASP A 169 -5.61 16.23 -15.81
C ASP A 169 -4.14 16.10 -15.34
N ASN A 170 -3.72 14.91 -14.92
CA ASN A 170 -2.37 14.62 -14.42
C ASN A 170 -1.94 15.48 -13.21
N ASP A 171 -2.91 16.01 -12.43
CA ASP A 171 -2.62 16.88 -11.28
C ASP A 171 -3.58 16.64 -10.10
N ALA A 172 -4.88 16.43 -10.34
CA ALA A 172 -5.84 16.26 -9.24
C ALA A 172 -5.58 14.95 -8.48
N LEU A 173 -5.67 15.02 -7.15
CA LEU A 173 -5.48 13.85 -6.30
C LEU A 173 -6.80 13.31 -5.79
N TRP A 174 -6.90 11.99 -5.82
CA TRP A 174 -8.07 11.23 -5.41
C TRP A 174 -7.64 10.05 -4.55
N ILE A 175 -8.59 9.53 -3.79
CA ILE A 175 -8.42 8.33 -2.96
C ILE A 175 -9.30 7.24 -3.52
N TYR A 176 -8.76 6.03 -3.62
CA TYR A 176 -9.51 4.81 -3.92
C TYR A 176 -9.62 3.97 -2.64
N HIS A 177 -10.83 3.54 -2.30
CA HIS A 177 -11.14 2.76 -1.11
C HIS A 177 -11.34 1.29 -1.49
N LEU A 178 -10.48 0.39 -1.00
CA LEU A 178 -10.52 -1.03 -1.37
C LEU A 178 -11.78 -1.76 -0.89
N ASP A 179 -12.37 -1.32 0.23
CA ASP A 179 -13.49 -2.02 0.88
C ASP A 179 -14.81 -1.89 0.12
N GLY A 180 -14.95 -0.82 -0.70
CA GLY A 180 -16.16 -0.53 -1.47
C GLY A 180 -15.93 -0.26 -2.96
N GLY A 181 -14.67 -0.07 -3.37
CA GLY A 181 -14.31 0.34 -4.73
C GLY A 181 -14.74 1.77 -5.09
N ASP A 182 -15.14 2.56 -4.09
CA ASP A 182 -15.47 3.96 -4.24
C ASP A 182 -14.23 4.85 -4.31
N VAL A 183 -14.42 6.06 -4.83
CA VAL A 183 -13.36 7.05 -4.97
C VAL A 183 -13.80 8.39 -4.43
N GLU A 184 -12.85 9.08 -3.82
CA GLU A 184 -13.07 10.38 -3.17
C GLU A 184 -12.11 11.42 -3.75
N LYS A 185 -12.64 12.57 -4.15
CA LYS A 185 -11.81 13.68 -4.62
C LYS A 185 -11.21 14.42 -3.44
N THR A 186 -9.90 14.60 -3.43
CA THR A 186 -9.24 15.43 -2.42
C THR A 186 -9.25 16.91 -2.84
N ARG A 187 -8.93 17.79 -1.90
CA ARG A 187 -8.66 19.22 -2.17
C ARG A 187 -7.24 19.48 -2.70
N PHE A 188 -6.41 18.45 -2.78
CA PHE A 188 -4.99 18.58 -3.10
C PHE A 188 -4.72 18.28 -4.57
N THR A 189 -3.63 18.85 -5.04
CA THR A 189 -3.06 18.53 -6.35
C THR A 189 -1.62 18.07 -6.20
N LEU A 190 -1.12 17.37 -7.21
CA LEU A 190 0.27 16.94 -7.28
C LEU A 190 1.22 18.14 -7.13
N THR A 191 0.87 19.26 -7.78
CA THR A 191 1.61 20.52 -7.66
C THR A 191 1.66 21.04 -6.22
N SER A 192 0.57 20.91 -5.46
CA SER A 192 0.53 21.30 -4.05
C SER A 192 1.36 20.38 -3.13
N LEU A 193 1.52 19.10 -3.50
CA LEU A 193 2.35 18.15 -2.76
C LEU A 193 3.85 18.42 -2.92
N ILE A 194 4.27 18.74 -4.15
CA ILE A 194 5.70 18.88 -4.49
C ILE A 194 6.21 20.33 -4.35
N GLY A 195 5.31 21.29 -4.15
CA GLY A 195 5.63 22.71 -4.03
C GLY A 195 6.32 23.13 -2.72
N PRO A 196 6.97 24.31 -2.67
CA PRO A 196 7.79 24.76 -1.54
C PRO A 196 7.02 25.16 -0.26
N GLY A 197 5.75 24.75 -0.08
CA GLY A 197 4.82 25.44 0.81
C GLY A 197 3.92 24.59 1.70
N VAL A 198 4.26 23.35 2.02
CA VAL A 198 3.60 22.65 3.13
C VAL A 198 4.48 22.83 4.37
N SER A 199 4.07 23.65 5.32
CA SER A 199 4.75 23.85 6.61
C SER A 199 3.72 23.84 7.71
#